data_AF-A0A2P5BY13-F1
#
_entry.id   AF-A0A2P5BY13-F1
#
_cell.length_a   1.000
_cell.length_b   1.000
_cell.length_c   1.000
_cell.angle_alpha   90.00
_cell.angle_beta   90.00
_cell.angle_gamma   90.00
#
_symmetry.space_group_name_H-M   'P 1'
#
loop_
_entity.id
_entity.type
_entity.pdbx_description
1 polymer ?
#
loop_
_entity_poly.entity_id
_entity_poly.type
_entity_poly.pdbx_seq_one_letter_code
_entity_poly.pdbx_strand_id
1 'polypeptide(L)'
;MTESDSSSLVRLNIGGKKFCTTVDTLTQREPYSMLAAMFSGRHTVCQDPEKGFVFVDRDGKHFRHILNWLRDGVVPSLKDSQYSELLREAEYYQLLVSGVWYFTYFW
;
A
#
# COMPACT_ATOMS: atom_id res chain seq x y z
N MET A 1 -27.04 -11.95 9.01
CA MET A 1 -26.01 -10.89 9.01
C MET A 1 -24.67 -11.60 8.90
N THR A 2 -24.12 -11.71 7.71
CA THR A 2 -22.82 -12.37 7.51
C THR A 2 -21.73 -11.37 7.89
N GLU A 3 -21.00 -11.67 8.96
CA GLU A 3 -19.76 -10.98 9.31
C GLU A 3 -18.89 -10.85 8.07
N SER A 4 -18.53 -9.62 7.71
CA SER A 4 -17.55 -9.34 6.67
C SER A 4 -16.21 -9.90 7.14
N ASP A 5 -15.78 -11.02 6.58
CA ASP A 5 -14.48 -11.65 6.84
C ASP A 5 -13.36 -10.74 6.29
N SER A 6 -13.05 -9.69 7.04
CA SER A 6 -12.13 -8.62 6.65
C SER A 6 -10.65 -9.08 6.65
N SER A 7 -10.38 -10.33 7.04
CA SER A 7 -9.03 -10.90 7.11
C SER A 7 -8.64 -11.75 5.90
N SER A 8 -9.16 -11.44 4.70
CA SER A 8 -8.70 -12.11 3.48
C SER A 8 -7.21 -11.86 3.24
N LEU A 9 -6.43 -12.94 3.15
CA LEU A 9 -4.99 -12.88 2.87
C LEU A 9 -4.72 -12.41 1.45
N VAL A 10 -3.75 -11.52 1.32
CA VAL A 10 -3.26 -10.97 0.05
C VAL A 10 -1.79 -11.30 -0.12
N ARG A 11 -1.46 -11.92 -1.25
CA ARG A 11 -0.10 -12.22 -1.66
C ARG A 11 0.34 -11.19 -2.71
N LEU A 12 1.44 -10.50 -2.44
CA LEU A 12 1.99 -9.44 -3.30
C LEU A 12 3.38 -9.83 -3.81
N ASN A 13 3.66 -9.54 -5.07
CA ASN A 13 4.98 -9.64 -5.66
C ASN A 13 5.39 -8.26 -6.21
N ILE A 14 6.29 -7.59 -5.50
CA ILE A 14 6.73 -6.22 -5.79
C ILE A 14 8.12 -6.30 -6.42
N GLY A 15 8.17 -6.26 -7.76
CA GLY A 15 9.43 -6.34 -8.52
C GLY A 15 10.29 -7.58 -8.19
N GLY A 16 9.65 -8.70 -7.89
CA GLY A 16 10.32 -9.96 -7.51
C GLY A 16 10.37 -10.23 -6.00
N LYS A 17 10.07 -9.24 -5.15
CA LYS A 17 10.00 -9.42 -3.68
C LYS A 17 8.58 -9.77 -3.25
N LYS A 18 8.46 -10.91 -2.58
CA LYS A 18 7.17 -11.48 -2.17
C LYS A 18 6.79 -11.02 -0.77
N PHE A 19 5.55 -10.61 -0.59
CA PHE A 19 4.96 -10.22 0.68
C PHE A 19 3.61 -10.92 0.87
N CYS A 20 3.22 -11.09 2.13
CA CYS A 20 1.90 -11.57 2.52
C CYS A 20 1.34 -10.61 3.57
N THR A 21 0.08 -10.23 3.42
CA THR A 21 -0.62 -9.29 4.32
C THR A 21 -2.13 -9.53 4.23
N THR A 22 -2.95 -8.70 4.88
CA THR A 22 -4.42 -8.75 4.76
C THR A 22 -4.96 -7.60 3.90
N VAL A 23 -6.16 -7.77 3.35
CA VAL A 23 -6.92 -6.68 2.72
C VAL A 23 -7.01 -5.48 3.66
N ASP A 24 -7.39 -5.71 4.92
CA ASP A 24 -7.47 -4.67 5.96
C ASP A 24 -6.20 -3.83 6.08
N THR A 25 -5.03 -4.48 6.06
CA THR A 25 -3.75 -3.74 6.12
C THR A 25 -3.62 -2.77 4.94
N LEU A 26 -4.06 -3.17 3.75
CA LEU A 26 -3.89 -2.38 2.53
C LEU A 26 -4.94 -1.27 2.36
N THR A 27 -6.06 -1.35 3.08
CA THR A 27 -7.23 -0.48 2.84
C THR A 27 -7.58 0.46 4.00
N GLN A 28 -7.25 0.12 5.25
CA GLN A 28 -7.78 0.84 6.41
C GLN A 28 -7.12 2.19 6.69
N ARG A 29 -5.79 2.27 6.64
CA ARG A 29 -5.06 3.47 7.09
C ARG A 29 -5.15 4.63 6.12
N GLU A 30 -5.03 4.36 4.83
CA GLU A 30 -5.16 5.37 3.77
C GLU A 30 -6.16 4.90 2.71
N PRO A 31 -7.47 5.11 2.95
CA PRO A 31 -8.54 4.60 2.09
C PRO A 31 -8.53 5.17 0.67
N TYR A 32 -7.84 6.28 0.44
CA TYR A 32 -7.74 6.94 -0.87
C TYR A 32 -6.46 6.58 -1.63
N SER A 33 -5.63 5.70 -1.08
CA SER A 33 -4.40 5.25 -1.73
C SER A 33 -4.67 4.32 -2.92
N MET A 34 -3.65 4.19 -3.78
CA MET A 34 -3.67 3.21 -4.86
C MET A 34 -3.86 1.79 -4.33
N LEU A 35 -3.19 1.44 -3.21
CA LEU A 35 -3.32 0.12 -2.59
C LEU A 35 -4.75 -0.12 -2.07
N ALA A 36 -5.34 0.89 -1.42
CA ALA A 36 -6.73 0.79 -0.98
C ALA A 36 -7.68 0.60 -2.15
N ALA A 37 -7.50 1.35 -3.25
CA ALA A 37 -8.30 1.20 -4.45
C ALA A 37 -8.17 -0.21 -5.05
N MET A 38 -6.95 -0.71 -5.24
CA MET A 38 -6.68 -2.06 -5.76
C MET A 38 -7.39 -3.14 -4.94
N PHE A 39 -7.37 -3.04 -3.62
CA PHE A 39 -7.88 -4.07 -2.71
C PHE A 39 -9.25 -3.75 -2.09
N SER A 40 -9.96 -2.73 -2.61
CA SER A 40 -11.31 -2.34 -2.17
C SER A 40 -12.42 -3.34 -2.52
N GLY A 41 -12.11 -4.35 -3.34
CA GLY A 41 -13.10 -5.27 -3.92
C GLY A 41 -13.89 -4.67 -5.09
N ARG A 42 -13.66 -3.41 -5.46
CA ARG A 42 -14.33 -2.74 -6.59
C ARG A 42 -13.64 -2.97 -7.94
N HIS A 43 -12.40 -3.44 -7.92
CA HIS A 43 -11.59 -3.66 -9.11
C HIS A 43 -11.10 -5.10 -9.16
N THR A 44 -11.12 -5.71 -10.35
CA THR A 44 -10.47 -7.01 -10.58
C THR A 44 -8.97 -6.80 -10.60
N VAL A 45 -8.27 -7.35 -9.61
CA VAL A 45 -6.81 -7.32 -9.57
C VAL A 45 -6.28 -8.54 -10.32
N CYS A 46 -5.41 -8.33 -11.30
CA CYS A 46 -4.74 -9.42 -12.00
C CYS A 46 -3.84 -10.18 -11.02
N GLN A 47 -4.15 -11.46 -10.81
CA GLN A 47 -3.38 -12.38 -9.98
C GLN A 47 -2.73 -13.44 -10.86
N ASP A 48 -1.54 -13.87 -10.46
CA ASP A 48 -0.91 -15.10 -10.97
C ASP A 48 -1.89 -16.28 -10.73
N PRO A 49 -2.33 -16.99 -11.78
CA PRO A 49 -3.37 -18.01 -11.65
C PRO A 49 -2.92 -19.25 -10.87
N GLU A 50 -1.61 -19.50 -10.76
CA GLU A 50 -1.07 -20.68 -10.06
C GLU A 50 -0.78 -20.39 -8.59
N LYS A 51 -0.24 -19.20 -8.31
CA LYS A 51 0.30 -18.83 -6.99
C LYS A 51 -0.53 -17.77 -6.28
N GLY A 52 -1.45 -17.11 -6.98
CA GLY A 52 -2.34 -16.09 -6.45
C GLY A 52 -1.62 -14.81 -6.01
N PHE A 53 -0.48 -14.47 -6.63
CA PHE A 53 0.22 -13.22 -6.34
C PHE A 53 -0.31 -12.10 -7.22
N VAL A 54 -0.61 -10.95 -6.61
CA VAL A 54 -0.73 -9.69 -7.33
C VAL A 54 0.66 -9.15 -7.60
N PHE A 55 0.99 -8.94 -8.87
CA PHE A 55 2.25 -8.35 -9.26
C PHE A 55 2.16 -6.82 -9.34
N VAL A 56 3.16 -6.14 -8.79
CA VAL A 56 3.37 -4.70 -8.94
C VAL A 56 4.78 -4.47 -9.45
N ASP A 57 4.89 -3.77 -10.58
CA ASP A 57 6.17 -3.48 -11.23
C ASP A 57 6.90 -2.30 -10.57
N ARG A 58 7.31 -2.52 -9.32
CA ARG A 58 8.03 -1.55 -8.47
C ARG A 58 9.17 -2.20 -7.71
N ASP A 59 10.14 -1.41 -7.24
CA ASP A 59 11.21 -1.94 -6.38
C ASP A 59 10.68 -2.27 -4.98
N GLY A 60 10.65 -3.57 -4.65
CA GLY A 60 10.23 -4.03 -3.33
C GLY A 60 11.20 -3.73 -2.18
N LYS A 61 12.36 -3.07 -2.40
CA LYS A 61 13.36 -2.73 -1.36
C LYS A 61 12.75 -2.03 -0.15
N HIS A 62 11.84 -1.09 -0.40
CA HIS A 62 11.23 -0.26 0.64
C HIS A 62 9.80 -0.65 0.99
N PHE A 63 9.22 -1.62 0.27
CA PHE A 63 7.84 -2.03 0.48
C PHE A 63 7.57 -2.58 1.89
N ARG A 64 8.59 -3.13 2.58
CA ARG A 64 8.45 -3.51 4.00
C ARG A 64 8.05 -2.32 4.88
N HIS A 65 8.58 -1.12 4.60
CA HIS A 65 8.33 0.07 5.37
C HIS A 65 6.96 0.65 5.06
N ILE A 66 6.54 0.57 3.80
CA ILE A 66 5.16 0.85 3.39
C ILE A 66 4.17 -0.04 4.17
N LEU A 67 4.40 -1.36 4.21
CA LEU A 67 3.53 -2.28 4.95
C LEU A 67 3.52 -2.02 6.45
N ASN A 68 4.68 -1.75 7.07
CA ASN A 68 4.72 -1.46 8.50
C ASN A 68 3.98 -0.16 8.80
N TRP A 69 4.20 0.90 8.02
CA TRP A 69 3.44 2.14 8.17
C TRP A 69 1.93 1.91 8.03
N LEU A 70 1.49 1.09 7.07
CA LEU A 70 0.07 0.73 6.93
C LEU A 70 -0.47 0.01 8.18
N ARG A 71 0.31 -0.89 8.80
CA ARG A 71 -0.08 -1.64 10.00
C ARG A 71 -0.17 -0.75 11.25
N ASP A 72 0.91 -0.07 11.60
CA ASP A 72 1.07 0.58 12.90
C ASP A 72 1.33 2.09 12.82
N GLY A 73 1.56 2.64 11.62
CA GLY A 73 1.83 4.06 11.41
C GLY A 73 3.29 4.46 11.66
N VAL A 74 4.18 3.51 11.96
CA VAL A 74 5.57 3.80 12.30
C VAL A 74 6.36 4.14 11.03
N VAL A 75 6.94 5.35 11.02
CA VAL A 75 7.92 5.78 10.01
C VAL A 75 9.32 5.31 10.44
N PRO A 76 10.06 4.60 9.58
CA PRO A 76 11.38 4.09 9.95
C PRO A 76 12.42 5.22 10.04
N SER A 77 13.38 5.07 10.97
CA SER A 77 14.61 5.87 10.94
C SER A 77 15.54 5.32 9.86
N LEU A 78 15.77 6.11 8.80
CA LEU A 78 16.59 5.73 7.64
C LEU A 78 17.62 6.84 7.34
N LYS A 79 18.66 6.50 6.56
CA LYS A 79 19.56 7.52 5.98
C LYS A 79 18.81 8.32 4.92
N ASP A 80 19.22 9.57 4.68
CA ASP A 80 18.55 10.50 3.74
C ASP A 80 18.33 9.91 2.33
N SER A 81 19.32 9.17 1.81
CA SER A 81 19.20 8.52 0.50
C SER A 81 18.12 7.44 0.49
N GLN A 82 18.05 6.61 1.53
CA GLN A 82 17.02 5.58 1.67
C GLN A 82 15.64 6.18 1.95
N TYR A 83 15.60 7.30 2.67
CA TYR A 83 14.36 8.04 2.92
C TYR A 83 13.79 8.62 1.61
N SER A 84 14.66 9.17 0.76
CA SER A 84 14.28 9.68 -0.56
C SER A 84 13.75 8.57 -1.48
N GLU A 85 14.39 7.40 -1.46
CA GLU A 85 13.88 6.21 -2.16
C GLU A 85 12.52 5.74 -1.61
N LEU A 86 12.34 5.72 -0.28
CA LEU A 86 11.06 5.35 0.35
C LEU A 86 9.94 6.34 -0.02
N LEU A 87 10.23 7.64 -0.03
CA LEU A 87 9.26 8.67 -0.42
C LEU A 87 8.77 8.48 -1.86
N ARG A 88 9.66 8.13 -2.79
CA ARG A 88 9.28 7.83 -4.18
C ARG A 88 8.32 6.65 -4.28
N GLU A 89 8.50 5.62 -3.45
CA GLU A 89 7.55 4.51 -3.39
C GLU A 89 6.24 4.93 -2.73
N ALA A 90 6.28 5.70 -1.63
CA ALA A 90 5.08 6.20 -0.96
C ALA A 90 4.23 7.09 -1.89
N GLU A 91 4.86 7.92 -2.72
CA GLU A 91 4.21 8.72 -3.75
C GLU A 91 3.56 7.85 -4.83
N TYR A 92 4.27 6.82 -5.32
CA TYR A 92 3.72 5.89 -6.30
C TYR A 92 2.45 5.18 -5.78
N TYR A 93 2.47 4.71 -4.52
CA TYR A 93 1.30 4.09 -3.89
C TYR A 93 0.24 5.10 -3.45
N GLN A 94 0.45 6.40 -3.70
CA GLN A 94 -0.47 7.48 -3.31
C GLN A 94 -0.76 7.50 -1.80
N LEU A 95 0.28 7.29 -0.99
CA LEU A 95 0.20 7.30 0.47
C LEU A 95 0.63 8.65 1.07
N LEU A 96 1.16 9.53 0.24
CA LEU A 96 1.41 10.92 0.62
C LEU A 96 0.13 11.69 0.34
N VAL A 97 -0.47 12.29 1.38
CA VAL A 97 -1.67 13.12 1.24
C VAL A 97 -1.32 14.37 0.42
N SER A 98 -1.50 14.29 -0.90
CA SER A 98 -1.46 15.42 -1.81
C SER A 98 -2.89 15.79 -2.17
N GLY A 99 -3.61 16.52 -1.31
CA GLY A 99 -4.89 17.07 -1.80
C GLY A 99 -5.88 17.78 -0.89
N VAL A 100 -5.81 17.69 0.44
CA VAL A 100 -6.85 18.33 1.29
C VAL A 100 -6.38 19.60 2.00
N TRP A 101 -5.07 19.86 2.07
CA TRP A 101 -4.53 21.01 2.81
C TRP A 101 -4.09 22.20 1.94
N TYR A 102 -4.13 22.09 0.60
CA TYR A 102 -3.81 23.22 -0.30
C TYR A 102 -5.05 23.96 -0.84
N PHE A 103 -6.27 23.50 -0.55
CA PHE A 103 -7.51 24.14 -1.02
C PHE A 103 -8.31 24.91 0.06
N THR A 104 -7.87 24.92 1.32
CA THR A 104 -8.65 25.52 2.42
C THR A 104 -7.95 26.66 3.17
N TYR A 105 -6.76 27.10 2.73
CA TYR A 105 -6.08 28.27 3.29
C TYR A 105 -5.62 29.26 2.20
N PHE A 106 -6.58 29.76 1.42
CA PHE A 106 -6.49 31.05 0.73
C PHE A 106 -7.90 31.65 0.65
N TRP A 107 -8.35 32.21 1.77
CA TRP A 107 -9.22 33.40 1.86
C TRP A 107 -8.77 34.19 3.07
#